data_AF-A0A7V9LIR2-F1
#
_entry.id   AF-A0A7V9LIR2-F1
#
_cell.length_a   1.000
_cell.length_b   1.000
_cell.length_c   1.000
_cell.angle_alpha   90.00
_cell.angle_beta   90.00
_cell.angle_gamma   90.00
#
_symmetry.space_group_name_H-M   'P 1'
#
loop_
_entity.id
_entity.type
_entity.pdbx_description
1 polymer ?
#
loop_
_entity_poly.entity_id
_entity_poly.type
_entity_poly.pdbx_seq_one_letter_code
_entity_poly.pdbx_strand_id
1 'polypeptide(L)'
;RLELSSPLGTTVARIDIEPGSARATGMQMQEMRGPDADALIEQLLGWPLPVSGLIEWIEGRPVPHRAARIDREAGRVAHIEQDGWSIQLPEYFDAPLRPRRLVLERAALPAAPAVTLRLVLDEPTP
;
A
#
# COMPACT_ATOMS: atom_id res chain seq x y z
N ARG A 1 2.90 -9.79 4.49
CA ARG A 1 4.11 -9.28 3.81
C ARG A 1 3.67 -8.36 2.68
N LEU A 2 4.28 -7.18 2.57
CA LEU A 2 4.05 -6.22 1.51
C LEU A 2 5.36 -6.00 0.74
N GLU A 3 5.30 -6.00 -0.58
CA GLU A 3 6.47 -5.69 -1.43
C GLU A 3 6.19 -4.42 -2.23
N LEU A 4 7.12 -3.46 -2.12
CA LEU A 4 7.09 -2.20 -2.81
C LEU A 4 7.98 -2.30 -4.04
N SER A 5 7.42 -2.14 -5.23
CA SER A 5 8.15 -2.21 -6.50
C SER A 5 8.07 -0.89 -7.25
N SER A 6 9.18 -0.48 -7.85
CA SER A 6 9.25 0.71 -8.71
C SER A 6 8.66 0.42 -10.09
N PRO A 7 8.30 1.45 -10.89
CA PRO A 7 7.84 1.29 -12.27
C PRO A 7 8.82 0.54 -13.19
N LEU A 8 10.10 0.45 -12.80
CA LEU A 8 11.15 -0.27 -13.51
C LEU A 8 11.19 -1.77 -13.15
N GLY A 9 10.30 -2.26 -12.28
CA GLY A 9 10.24 -3.65 -11.83
C GLY A 9 11.20 -3.97 -10.68
N THR A 10 11.97 -3.01 -10.19
CA THR A 10 12.89 -3.22 -9.06
C THR A 10 12.16 -3.09 -7.73
N THR A 11 12.28 -4.10 -6.85
CA THR A 11 11.81 -4.03 -5.46
C THR A 11 12.57 -2.95 -4.69
N VAL A 12 11.85 -1.94 -4.23
CA VAL A 12 12.39 -0.77 -3.51
C VAL A 12 12.45 -1.02 -2.01
N ALA A 13 11.42 -1.64 -1.47
CA ALA A 13 11.32 -1.97 -0.06
C ALA A 13 10.40 -3.18 0.14
N ARG A 14 10.59 -3.87 1.25
CA ARG A 14 9.72 -4.93 1.74
C ARG A 14 9.30 -4.59 3.14
N ILE A 15 8.03 -4.78 3.47
CA ILE A 15 7.50 -4.53 4.80
C ILE A 15 6.84 -5.82 5.31
N ASP A 16 7.31 -6.29 6.45
CA ASP A 16 6.72 -7.38 7.21
C ASP A 16 6.08 -6.78 8.47
N ILE A 17 4.76 -6.89 8.56
CA ILE A 17 3.97 -6.32 9.65
C ILE A 17 3.54 -7.48 10.55
N GLU A 18 3.91 -7.39 11.82
CA GLU A 18 3.53 -8.30 12.89
C GLU A 18 2.65 -7.55 13.90
N PRO A 19 1.79 -8.23 14.69
CA PRO A 19 1.02 -7.58 15.73
C PRO A 19 1.93 -6.82 16.72
N GLY A 20 1.86 -5.48 16.69
CA GLY A 20 2.66 -4.61 17.57
C GLY A 20 4.09 -4.29 17.12
N SER A 21 4.53 -4.78 15.95
CA SER A 21 5.85 -4.43 15.40
C SER A 21 5.89 -4.52 13.88
N ALA A 22 6.60 -3.61 13.24
CA ALA A 22 6.87 -3.65 11.81
C ALA A 22 8.36 -3.80 11.54
N ARG A 23 8.68 -4.49 10.44
CA ARG A 23 10.03 -4.63 9.91
C ARG A 23 10.02 -4.16 8.45
N ALA A 24 10.92 -3.24 8.12
CA ALA A 24 11.14 -2.78 6.76
C ALA A 24 12.53 -3.20 6.28
N THR A 25 12.64 -3.67 5.05
CA THR A 25 13.90 -4.03 4.38
C THR A 25 14.02 -3.26 3.07
N GLY A 26 15.04 -2.42 2.91
CA GLY A 26 15.28 -1.65 1.68
C GLY A 26 16.19 -2.33 0.66
N MET A 27 16.42 -1.65 -0.46
CA MET A 27 17.27 -2.10 -1.58
C MET A 27 18.72 -2.48 -1.16
N GLN A 28 19.26 -1.86 -0.12
CA GLN A 28 20.64 -2.10 0.35
C GLN A 28 20.72 -3.12 1.50
N MET A 29 19.72 -4.00 1.66
CA MET A 29 19.61 -4.90 2.82
C MET A 29 19.55 -4.16 4.16
N GLN A 30 19.19 -2.88 4.14
CA GLN A 30 18.95 -2.09 5.35
C GLN A 30 17.66 -2.59 5.99
N GLU A 31 17.79 -3.21 7.16
CA GLU A 31 16.65 -3.66 7.95
C GLU A 31 16.38 -2.65 9.07
N MET A 32 15.13 -2.22 9.18
CA MET A 32 14.66 -1.33 10.21
C MET A 32 13.49 -1.98 10.94
N ARG A 33 13.44 -1.85 12.27
CA ARG A 33 12.36 -2.39 13.10
C ARG A 33 11.85 -1.30 14.03
N GLY A 34 10.55 -1.28 14.25
CA GLY A 34 9.91 -0.28 15.08
C GLY A 34 8.42 -0.58 15.29
N PRO A 35 7.77 0.16 16.20
CA PRO A 35 6.35 -0.01 16.47
C PRO A 35 5.45 0.59 15.37
N ASP A 36 6.00 1.47 14.52
CA ASP A 36 5.26 2.22 13.51
C ASP A 36 5.84 1.98 12.11
N ALA A 37 5.06 1.33 11.24
CA ALA A 37 5.47 1.03 9.88
C ALA A 37 5.62 2.28 9.00
N ASP A 38 4.80 3.31 9.23
CA ASP A 38 4.82 4.55 8.47
C ASP A 38 6.14 5.28 8.72
N ALA A 39 6.54 5.37 10.00
CA ALA A 39 7.81 6.00 10.40
C ALA A 39 9.04 5.26 9.85
N LEU A 40 9.02 3.92 9.84
CA LEU A 40 10.13 3.12 9.29
C LEU A 40 10.29 3.34 7.79
N ILE A 41 9.18 3.40 7.06
CA ILE A 41 9.23 3.60 5.61
C ILE A 41 9.63 5.02 5.26
N GLU A 42 9.20 6.01 6.04
CA GLU A 42 9.69 7.38 5.87
C GLU A 42 11.21 7.46 6.03
N GLN A 43 11.78 6.79 7.05
CA GLN A 43 13.23 6.74 7.23
C GLN A 43 13.96 6.00 6.10
N LEU A 44 13.34 4.94 5.56
CA LEU A 44 13.94 4.12 4.51
C LEU A 44 13.88 4.79 3.12
N LEU A 45 12.74 5.42 2.79
CA LEU A 45 12.49 6.03 1.48
C LEU A 45 12.84 7.53 1.44
N GLY A 46 12.95 8.18 2.61
CA GLY A 46 13.18 9.62 2.74
C GLY A 46 11.93 10.48 2.56
N TRP A 47 10.75 9.87 2.48
CA TRP A 47 9.46 10.55 2.32
C TRP A 47 8.32 9.72 2.94
N PRO A 48 7.25 10.35 3.45
CA PRO A 48 6.18 9.64 4.14
C PRO A 48 5.30 8.82 3.17
N LEU A 49 5.20 7.52 3.45
CA LEU A 49 4.26 6.60 2.81
C LEU A 49 3.28 6.11 3.90
N PRO A 50 1.96 6.28 3.75
CA PRO A 50 1.00 5.86 4.76
C PRO A 50 0.78 4.34 4.71
N VAL A 51 1.68 3.56 5.31
CA VAL A 51 1.59 2.09 5.33
C VAL A 51 0.29 1.64 6.00
N SER A 52 -0.10 2.30 7.08
CA SER A 52 -1.38 2.08 7.76
C SER A 52 -2.57 2.30 6.82
N GLY A 53 -2.48 3.26 5.89
CA GLY A 53 -3.48 3.48 4.85
C GLY A 53 -3.49 2.40 3.77
N LEU A 54 -2.31 1.90 3.38
CA LEU A 54 -2.20 0.78 2.45
C LEU A 54 -2.94 -0.45 2.96
N ILE A 55 -2.89 -0.74 4.26
CA ILE A 55 -3.57 -1.89 4.88
C ILE A 55 -5.10 -1.78 4.71
N GLU A 56 -5.69 -0.61 4.97
CA GLU A 56 -7.13 -0.42 4.75
C GLU A 56 -7.49 -0.53 3.26
N TRP A 57 -6.70 0.06 2.37
CA TRP A 57 -6.96 0.00 0.94
C TRP A 57 -6.82 -1.41 0.37
N ILE A 58 -5.88 -2.22 0.86
CA ILE A 58 -5.72 -3.66 0.56
C ILE A 58 -7.01 -4.44 0.87
N GLU A 59 -7.71 -4.04 1.92
CA GLU A 59 -8.99 -4.60 2.31
C GLU A 59 -10.18 -3.97 1.53
N GLY A 60 -9.90 -3.11 0.55
CA GLY A 60 -10.90 -2.39 -0.23
C GLY A 60 -11.64 -1.31 0.57
N ARG A 61 -11.07 -0.83 1.68
CA ARG A 61 -11.67 0.18 2.55
C ARG A 61 -10.87 1.48 2.54
N PRO A 62 -11.51 2.65 2.62
CA PRO A 62 -10.80 3.88 2.90
C PRO A 62 -10.31 3.91 4.35
N VAL A 63 -9.30 4.71 4.62
CA VAL A 63 -8.88 5.05 5.98
C VAL A 63 -10.04 5.72 6.72
N PRO A 64 -10.43 5.23 7.90
CA PRO A 64 -11.54 5.80 8.67
C PRO A 64 -11.22 7.22 9.12
N HIS A 65 -12.27 8.03 9.31
CA HIS A 65 -12.17 9.42 9.76
C HIS A 65 -11.39 10.38 8.84
N ARG A 66 -11.06 9.95 7.61
CA ARG A 66 -10.48 10.80 6.55
C ARG A 66 -11.42 10.87 5.36
N ALA A 67 -11.41 12.01 4.66
CA ALA A 67 -12.23 12.19 3.47
C ALA A 67 -11.76 11.22 2.37
N ALA A 68 -12.69 10.52 1.74
CA ALA A 68 -12.42 9.64 0.62
C ALA A 68 -13.54 9.71 -0.42
N ARG A 69 -13.19 9.56 -1.69
CA ARG A 69 -14.12 9.23 -2.77
C ARG A 69 -13.98 7.75 -3.08
N ILE A 70 -15.11 7.05 -3.26
CA ILE A 70 -15.12 5.62 -3.52
C ILE A 70 -16.07 5.36 -4.68
N ASP A 71 -15.54 4.79 -5.76
CA ASP A 71 -16.34 4.32 -6.87
C ASP A 71 -16.51 2.80 -6.75
N ARG A 72 -17.75 2.35 -6.91
CA ARG A 72 -18.11 0.93 -6.85
C ARG A 72 -18.65 0.47 -8.19
N GLU A 73 -18.21 -0.70 -8.63
CA GLU A 73 -18.69 -1.37 -9.83
C GLU A 73 -19.18 -2.75 -9.44
N ALA A 74 -20.38 -3.13 -9.88
CA ALA A 74 -20.97 -4.45 -9.59
C ALA A 74 -20.93 -4.85 -8.10
N GLY A 75 -21.06 -3.88 -7.19
CA GLY A 75 -21.06 -4.11 -5.73
C GLY A 75 -19.69 -4.21 -5.06
N ARG A 76 -18.58 -4.15 -5.82
CA ARG A 76 -17.20 -4.12 -5.29
C ARG A 76 -16.57 -2.74 -5.46
N VAL A 77 -15.56 -2.42 -4.66
CA VAL A 77 -14.84 -1.14 -4.77
C VAL A 77 -13.90 -1.20 -5.98
N ALA A 78 -14.11 -0.36 -6.98
CA ALA A 78 -13.26 -0.31 -8.17
C ALA A 78 -12.15 0.73 -8.02
N HIS A 79 -12.43 1.82 -7.31
CA HIS A 79 -11.52 2.94 -7.16
C HIS A 79 -11.73 3.66 -5.83
N ILE A 80 -10.64 4.10 -5.20
CA ILE A 80 -10.63 4.95 -4.01
C ILE A 80 -9.71 6.13 -4.29
N GLU A 81 -10.19 7.35 -4.04
CA GLU A 81 -9.33 8.54 -3.95
C GLU A 81 -9.29 9.01 -2.51
N GLN A 82 -8.09 9.08 -1.91
CA GLN A 82 -7.92 9.50 -0.53
C GLN A 82 -6.51 10.01 -0.28
N ASP A 83 -6.36 11.11 0.48
CA ASP A 83 -5.05 11.68 0.87
C ASP A 83 -4.09 11.93 -0.33
N GLY A 84 -4.65 12.28 -1.49
CA GLY A 84 -3.89 12.50 -2.74
C GLY A 84 -3.48 11.23 -3.48
N TRP A 85 -3.87 10.05 -2.98
CA TRP A 85 -3.71 8.78 -3.66
C TRP A 85 -4.92 8.46 -4.52
N SER A 86 -4.66 7.94 -5.72
CA SER A 86 -5.61 7.24 -6.55
C SER A 86 -5.33 5.74 -6.44
N ILE A 87 -6.29 4.97 -5.97
CA ILE A 87 -6.17 3.53 -5.71
C ILE A 87 -7.15 2.80 -6.62
N GLN A 88 -6.65 2.12 -7.63
CA GLN A 88 -7.43 1.26 -8.50
C GLN A 88 -7.38 -0.18 -8.01
N LEU A 89 -8.54 -0.85 -7.97
CA LEU A 89 -8.67 -2.25 -7.56
C LEU A 89 -9.22 -3.07 -8.74
N PRO A 90 -8.42 -3.28 -9.81
CA PRO A 90 -8.90 -3.87 -11.07
C PRO A 90 -9.24 -5.36 -10.94
N GLU A 91 -8.76 -6.03 -9.90
CA GLU A 91 -8.85 -7.48 -9.77
C GLU A 91 -9.20 -7.87 -8.34
N TYR A 92 -10.09 -8.84 -8.22
CA TYR A 92 -10.60 -9.37 -6.97
C TYR A 92 -10.54 -10.89 -6.98
N PHE A 93 -10.42 -11.49 -5.80
CA PHE A 93 -10.74 -12.90 -5.62
C PHE A 93 -12.26 -13.09 -5.56
N ASP A 94 -12.73 -14.25 -6.03
CA ASP A 94 -14.16 -14.56 -6.07
C ASP A 94 -14.73 -14.89 -4.68
N ALA A 95 -13.95 -15.57 -3.81
CA ALA A 95 -14.37 -15.89 -2.45
C ALA A 95 -13.16 -16.10 -1.51
N PRO A 96 -13.03 -15.32 -0.40
CA PRO A 96 -13.83 -14.16 -0.07
C PRO A 96 -13.60 -12.99 -1.04
N LEU A 97 -14.63 -12.17 -1.27
CA LEU A 97 -14.56 -11.00 -2.15
C LEU A 97 -13.61 -9.95 -1.58
N ARG A 98 -12.36 -10.02 -2.01
CA ARG A 98 -11.28 -9.14 -1.58
C ARG A 98 -10.42 -8.75 -2.78
N PRO A 99 -9.78 -7.57 -2.75
CA PRO A 99 -8.86 -7.18 -3.79
C PRO A 99 -7.77 -8.25 -3.97
N ARG A 100 -7.41 -8.52 -5.21
CA ARG A 100 -6.25 -9.34 -5.58
C ARG A 100 -5.11 -8.48 -6.09
N ARG A 101 -5.43 -7.40 -6.79
CA ARG A 101 -4.45 -6.47 -7.32
C ARG A 101 -4.89 -5.05 -7.04
N LEU A 102 -3.93 -4.24 -6.58
CA LEU A 102 -4.11 -2.82 -6.38
C LEU A 102 -3.03 -2.07 -7.13
N VAL A 103 -3.42 -0.96 -7.75
CA VAL A 103 -2.51 0.01 -8.34
C VAL A 103 -2.75 1.32 -7.63
N LEU A 104 -1.73 1.83 -6.95
CA LEU A 104 -1.80 3.06 -6.19
C LEU A 104 -0.90 4.09 -6.84
N GLU A 105 -1.43 5.27 -7.08
CA GLU A 105 -0.70 6.34 -7.72
C GLU A 105 -0.82 7.62 -6.90
N ARG A 106 0.30 8.29 -6.72
CA ARG A 106 0.36 9.62 -6.11
C ARG A 106 1.23 10.50 -7.00
N ALA A 107 0.70 11.67 -7.35
CA ALA A 107 1.48 12.69 -8.03
C ALA A 107 2.63 13.20 -7.15
N ALA A 108 3.61 13.85 -7.77
CA ALA A 108 4.68 14.49 -7.01
C ALA A 108 4.12 15.57 -6.09
N LEU A 109 4.60 15.59 -4.85
CA LEU A 109 4.35 16.61 -3.85
C LEU A 109 5.63 17.38 -3.58
N PRO A 110 5.58 18.59 -3.00
CA PRO A 110 6.78 19.37 -2.70
C PRO A 110 7.84 18.62 -1.87
N ALA A 111 7.41 17.68 -1.03
CA ALA A 111 8.27 16.88 -0.15
C ALA A 111 8.33 15.39 -0.54
N ALA A 112 7.77 14.98 -1.69
CA ALA A 112 7.75 13.57 -2.07
C ALA A 112 7.68 13.39 -3.60
N PRO A 113 8.41 12.41 -4.17
CA PRO A 113 8.33 12.14 -5.60
C PRO A 113 6.94 11.61 -6.00
N ALA A 114 6.69 11.58 -7.31
CA ALA A 114 5.58 10.81 -7.86
C ALA A 114 5.86 9.32 -7.63
N VAL A 115 4.83 8.58 -7.24
CA VAL A 115 4.96 7.18 -6.84
C VAL A 115 3.83 6.38 -7.47
N THR A 116 4.18 5.27 -8.11
CA THR A 116 3.24 4.24 -8.54
C THR A 116 3.60 2.95 -7.82
N LEU A 117 2.67 2.43 -7.03
CA LEU A 117 2.79 1.17 -6.31
C LEU A 117 1.88 0.14 -6.95
N ARG A 118 2.39 -1.08 -7.11
CA ARG A 118 1.61 -2.21 -7.61
C ARG A 118 1.68 -3.30 -6.56
N LEU A 119 0.53 -3.61 -5.99
CA LEU A 119 0.38 -4.63 -4.98
C LEU A 119 -0.34 -5.80 -5.61
N VAL A 120 0.25 -6.99 -5.50
CA VAL A 120 -0.42 -8.25 -5.79
C VAL A 120 -0.53 -8.98 -4.47
N LEU A 121 -1.75 -9.33 -4.12
CA LEU A 121 -2.07 -10.07 -2.91
C LEU A 121 -2.13 -11.54 -3.31
N ASP A 122 -1.25 -12.34 -2.74
CA ASP A 122 -1.32 -13.79 -2.87
C ASP A 122 -2.38 -14.34 -1.91
N GLU A 123 -3.00 -15.46 -2.30
CA GLU A 123 -3.82 -16.23 -1.38
C GLU A 123 -2.94 -16.71 -0.23
N PRO A 124 -3.39 -16.59 1.04
CA PRO A 124 -2.62 -17.13 2.15
C PRO A 124 -2.43 -18.63 1.90
N THR A 125 -1.18 -19.04 1.69
CA THR A 125 -0.83 -20.46 1.62
C THR A 125 -1.19 -21.09 2.97
N PRO A 126 -1.99 -22.17 2.99
CA PRO A 126 -2.40 -22.84 4.23
C PRO A 126 -1.22 -23.47 4.99
#